data_AF-A0A7X2TVH1-F1
#
_entry.id   AF-A0A7X2TVH1-F1
#
_cell.length_a   1.000
_cell.length_b   1.000
_cell.length_c   1.000
_cell.angle_alpha   90.00
_cell.angle_beta   90.00
_cell.angle_gamma   90.00
#
_symmetry.space_group_name_H-M   'P 1'
#
loop_
_entity.id
_entity.type
_entity.pdbx_description
1 polymer ?
#
loop_
_entity_poly.entity_id
_entity_poly.type
_entity_poly.pdbx_seq_one_letter_code
_entity_poly.pdbx_strand_id
1 'polypeptide(L)'
;VVRIKERTPVAFIDLGGGRARMALIDAHGVILEAPERGRFSFPVLRGVEEAQSERQRVERVRAMMRLLKELGGAAKDISEVDATTADSLTVTWQGAGRVVHLTMGDRNFRSRFETFVNMYPEIRKRSESLSAFDLRLDDRITAKE
;
A
#
# COMPACT_ATOMS: atom_id res chain seq x y z
N VAL A 1 -18.95 -25.94 -25.91
CA VAL A 1 -18.16 -25.99 -24.66
C VAL A 1 -17.94 -24.56 -24.19
N VAL A 2 -18.31 -24.22 -22.95
CA VAL A 2 -18.06 -22.89 -22.36
C VAL A 2 -16.89 -23.02 -21.37
N ARG A 3 -15.94 -22.08 -21.39
CA ARG A 3 -14.82 -22.01 -20.43
C ARG A 3 -14.90 -20.71 -19.65
N ILE A 4 -14.84 -20.81 -18.32
CA ILE A 4 -14.88 -19.68 -17.38
C ILE A 4 -13.53 -19.63 -16.67
N LYS A 5 -12.94 -18.44 -16.52
CA LYS A 5 -11.71 -18.21 -15.74
C LYS A 5 -11.98 -17.11 -14.72
N GLU A 6 -11.87 -17.46 -13.45
CA GLU A 6 -12.03 -16.50 -12.35
C GLU A 6 -10.85 -15.53 -12.29
N ARG A 7 -11.13 -14.28 -11.90
CA ARG A 7 -10.11 -13.26 -11.66
C ARG A 7 -9.51 -13.43 -10.26
N THR A 8 -8.23 -13.11 -10.14
CA THR A 8 -7.51 -13.19 -8.86
C THR A 8 -7.28 -11.79 -8.31
N PRO A 9 -7.95 -11.41 -7.20
CA PRO A 9 -7.74 -10.12 -6.56
C PRO A 9 -6.34 -10.02 -5.94
N VAL A 10 -5.83 -8.80 -5.83
CA VAL A 10 -4.51 -8.48 -5.25
C VAL A 10 -4.57 -7.47 -4.12
N ALA A 11 -5.65 -6.69 -4.03
CA ALA A 11 -5.87 -5.69 -3.01
C ALA A 11 -7.35 -5.50 -2.71
N PHE A 12 -7.63 -5.02 -1.51
CA PHE A 12 -8.87 -4.30 -1.24
C PHE A 12 -8.74 -2.86 -1.74
N ILE A 13 -9.84 -2.24 -2.14
CA ILE A 13 -9.90 -0.81 -2.44
C ILE A 13 -11.06 -0.18 -1.67
N ASP A 14 -10.87 1.06 -1.24
CA ASP A 14 -11.94 1.91 -0.69
C ASP A 14 -12.42 2.84 -1.80
N LEU A 15 -13.66 2.67 -2.24
CA LEU A 15 -14.26 3.47 -3.31
C LEU A 15 -14.89 4.78 -2.80
N GLY A 16 -14.84 5.04 -1.49
CA GLY A 16 -15.50 6.19 -0.88
C GLY A 16 -17.03 6.12 -0.98
N GLY A 17 -17.70 7.14 -0.44
CA GLY A 17 -19.16 7.26 -0.45
C GLY A 17 -19.86 6.54 0.71
N GLY A 18 -20.18 7.27 1.77
CA GLY A 18 -21.03 6.77 2.87
C GLY A 18 -20.42 5.56 3.58
N ARG A 19 -21.24 4.55 3.95
CA ARG A 19 -20.73 3.29 4.53
C ARG A 19 -19.70 2.70 3.58
N ALA A 20 -18.42 2.83 3.93
CA ALA A 20 -17.22 2.39 3.21
C ALA A 20 -17.49 1.20 2.28
N ARG A 21 -17.64 1.48 0.98
CA ARG A 21 -17.85 0.45 -0.02
C ARG A 21 -16.50 -0.17 -0.36
N MET A 22 -16.12 -1.16 0.44
CA MET A 22 -14.95 -1.98 0.19
C MET A 22 -15.20 -2.86 -1.05
N ALA A 23 -14.26 -2.85 -1.97
CA ALA A 23 -14.24 -3.72 -3.14
C ALA A 23 -12.88 -4.41 -3.24
N LEU A 24 -12.77 -5.34 -4.19
CA LEU A 24 -11.51 -5.97 -4.56
C LEU A 24 -11.03 -5.41 -5.89
N ILE A 25 -9.72 -5.50 -6.14
CA ILE A 25 -9.15 -5.17 -7.45
C ILE A 25 -8.15 -6.23 -7.86
N ASP A 26 -8.12 -6.58 -9.15
CA ASP A 26 -7.14 -7.50 -9.71
C ASP A 26 -5.92 -6.78 -10.32
N ALA A 27 -4.92 -7.56 -10.74
CA ALA A 27 -3.69 -7.05 -11.36
C ALA A 27 -3.91 -6.27 -12.67
N HIS A 28 -5.10 -6.35 -13.27
CA HIS A 28 -5.49 -5.64 -14.48
C HIS A 28 -6.36 -4.42 -14.17
N GLY A 29 -6.45 -3.99 -12.91
CA GLY A 29 -7.20 -2.81 -12.53
C GLY A 29 -8.72 -2.98 -12.63
N VAL A 30 -9.21 -4.22 -12.70
CA VAL A 30 -10.65 -4.49 -12.72
C VAL A 30 -11.16 -4.53 -11.29
N ILE A 31 -12.14 -3.67 -11.01
CA ILE A 31 -12.85 -3.63 -9.73
C ILE A 31 -13.82 -4.81 -9.67
N LEU A 32 -13.76 -5.56 -8.58
CA LEU A 32 -14.55 -6.75 -8.32
C LEU A 32 -15.36 -6.51 -7.05
N GLU A 33 -16.57 -7.04 -7.04
CA GLU A 33 -17.35 -7.09 -5.80
C GLU A 33 -16.66 -8.03 -4.80
N ALA A 34 -16.67 -7.64 -3.52
CA ALA A 34 -16.19 -8.53 -2.47
C ALA A 34 -17.17 -9.71 -2.36
N PRO A 35 -16.69 -10.97 -2.42
CA PRO A 35 -17.59 -12.11 -2.31
C PRO A 35 -18.18 -12.20 -0.90
N GLU A 36 -19.42 -12.69 -0.78
CA GLU A 36 -20.09 -12.90 0.52
C GLU A 36 -19.30 -13.82 1.46
N ARG A 37 -18.49 -14.72 0.89
CA ARG A 37 -17.63 -15.66 1.62
C ARG A 37 -16.24 -15.66 0.99
N GLY A 38 -15.23 -15.36 1.81
CA GLY A 38 -13.84 -15.40 1.41
C GLY A 38 -12.95 -14.89 2.54
N ARG A 39 -11.79 -15.52 2.75
CA ARG A 39 -10.75 -15.00 3.64
C ARG A 39 -9.61 -14.47 2.78
N PHE A 40 -9.46 -13.16 2.77
CA PHE A 40 -8.37 -12.49 2.07
C PHE A 40 -7.42 -11.85 3.07
N SER A 41 -6.14 -11.86 2.73
CA SER A 41 -5.08 -11.19 3.49
C SER A 41 -4.35 -10.25 2.53
N PHE A 42 -5.07 -9.27 2.01
CA PHE A 42 -4.52 -8.26 1.10
C PHE A 42 -4.41 -6.91 1.80
N PRO A 43 -3.42 -6.08 1.43
CA PRO A 43 -3.42 -4.69 1.84
C PRO A 43 -4.60 -3.93 1.21
N VAL A 44 -4.95 -2.81 1.81
CA VAL A 44 -5.84 -1.83 1.19
C VAL A 44 -5.04 -0.93 0.25
N LEU A 45 -5.47 -0.81 -1.00
CA LEU A 45 -4.96 0.13 -1.98
C LEU A 45 -5.87 1.37 -2.02
N ARG A 46 -5.34 2.52 -1.62
CA ARG A 46 -6.02 3.83 -1.73
C ARG A 46 -5.65 4.55 -3.02
N GLY A 47 -6.49 5.51 -3.41
CA GLY A 47 -6.31 6.32 -4.62
C GLY A 47 -6.88 5.70 -5.90
N VAL A 48 -7.61 4.58 -5.79
CA VAL A 48 -8.37 3.96 -6.89
C VAL A 48 -9.82 4.43 -6.83
N GLU A 49 -10.34 4.91 -7.94
CA GLU A 49 -11.73 5.39 -8.05
C GLU A 49 -12.44 4.76 -9.24
N GLU A 50 -13.78 4.62 -9.17
CA GLU A 50 -14.59 4.06 -10.26
C GLU A 50 -14.50 4.92 -11.53
N ALA A 51 -14.44 6.25 -11.38
CA ALA A 51 -14.39 7.21 -12.48
C ALA A 51 -13.07 7.18 -13.28
N GLN A 52 -12.02 6.53 -12.75
CA GLN A 52 -10.75 6.40 -13.45
C GLN A 52 -10.87 5.49 -14.67
N SER A 53 -10.03 5.74 -15.69
CA SER A 53 -9.84 4.78 -16.77
C SER A 53 -9.19 3.48 -16.26
N GLU A 54 -9.40 2.38 -16.96
CA GLU A 54 -8.74 1.10 -16.64
C GLU A 54 -7.22 1.25 -16.56
N ARG A 55 -6.63 2.00 -17.51
CA ARG A 55 -5.19 2.29 -17.52
C ARG A 55 -4.72 2.97 -16.24
N GLN A 56 -5.43 3.98 -15.77
CA GLN A 56 -5.10 4.69 -14.53
C GLN A 56 -5.17 3.78 -13.30
N ARG A 57 -6.13 2.85 -13.24
CA ARG A 57 -6.20 1.85 -12.17
C ARG A 57 -5.06 0.84 -12.26
N VAL A 58 -4.75 0.35 -13.46
CA VAL A 58 -3.62 -0.56 -13.72
C VAL A 58 -2.30 0.05 -13.27
N GLU A 59 -2.05 1.33 -13.56
CA GLU A 59 -0.83 2.04 -13.15
C GLU A 59 -0.66 2.03 -11.62
N ARG A 60 -1.74 2.28 -10.87
CA ARG A 60 -1.76 2.27 -9.40
C ARG A 60 -1.54 0.87 -8.81
N VAL A 61 -2.26 -0.13 -9.34
CA VAL A 61 -2.11 -1.53 -8.91
C VAL A 61 -0.69 -2.02 -9.17
N ARG A 62 -0.10 -1.70 -10.33
CA ARG A 62 1.29 -2.07 -10.66
C ARG A 62 2.29 -1.38 -9.75
N ALA A 63 2.06 -0.12 -9.37
CA ALA A 63 2.93 0.60 -8.45
C ALA A 63 2.93 -0.09 -7.07
N MET A 64 1.75 -0.40 -6.52
CA MET A 64 1.63 -1.17 -5.28
C MET A 64 2.31 -2.55 -5.38
N MET A 65 2.02 -3.32 -6.42
CA MET A 65 2.60 -4.66 -6.58
C MET A 65 4.12 -4.63 -6.71
N ARG A 66 4.69 -3.61 -7.37
CA ARG A 66 6.15 -3.39 -7.41
C ARG A 66 6.71 -3.16 -6.01
N LEU A 67 6.08 -2.26 -5.23
CA LEU A 67 6.48 -2.00 -3.85
C LEU A 67 6.46 -3.26 -3.00
N LEU A 68 5.34 -4.00 -2.97
CA LEU A 68 5.21 -5.20 -2.15
C LEU A 68 6.22 -6.28 -2.56
N LYS A 69 6.44 -6.45 -3.88
CA LYS A 69 7.45 -7.38 -4.40
C LYS A 69 8.86 -6.98 -3.95
N GLU A 70 9.20 -5.70 -4.03
CA GLU A 70 10.50 -5.20 -3.58
C GLU A 70 10.69 -5.38 -2.07
N LEU A 71 9.66 -5.18 -1.24
CA LEU A 71 9.74 -5.41 0.21
C LEU A 71 9.85 -6.90 0.56
N GLY A 72 9.33 -7.80 -0.27
CA GLY A 72 9.37 -9.25 -0.03
C GLY A 72 8.65 -9.62 1.27
N GLY A 73 9.31 -10.38 2.16
CA GLY A 73 8.70 -10.83 3.42
C GLY A 73 8.25 -9.71 4.35
N ALA A 74 8.82 -8.52 4.24
CA ALA A 74 8.43 -7.35 5.03
C ALA A 74 7.06 -6.76 4.61
N ALA A 75 6.59 -7.08 3.40
CA ALA A 75 5.30 -6.62 2.90
C ALA A 75 4.11 -7.07 3.77
N LYS A 76 4.28 -8.14 4.58
CA LYS A 76 3.26 -8.64 5.51
C LYS A 76 2.87 -7.62 6.59
N ASP A 77 3.78 -6.68 6.90
CA ASP A 77 3.58 -5.65 7.91
C ASP A 77 3.00 -4.36 7.29
N ILE A 78 2.67 -4.36 6.00
CA ILE A 78 2.04 -3.23 5.30
C ILE A 78 0.54 -3.47 5.22
N SER A 79 -0.24 -2.68 5.96
CA SER A 79 -1.70 -2.79 5.97
C SER A 79 -2.36 -2.01 4.84
N GLU A 80 -1.75 -0.90 4.42
CA GLU A 80 -2.27 -0.03 3.37
C GLU A 80 -1.16 0.51 2.48
N VAL A 81 -1.48 0.72 1.21
CA VAL A 81 -0.66 1.44 0.22
C VAL A 81 -1.53 2.52 -0.42
N ASP A 82 -1.12 3.78 -0.27
CA ASP A 82 -1.71 4.91 -0.97
C ASP A 82 -0.97 5.16 -2.28
N ALA A 83 -1.69 5.00 -3.39
CA ALA A 83 -1.22 5.24 -4.74
C ALA A 83 -2.00 6.37 -5.44
N THR A 84 -2.57 7.31 -4.67
CA THR A 84 -3.24 8.51 -5.21
C THR A 84 -2.32 9.24 -6.18
N THR A 85 -1.03 9.36 -5.80
CA THR A 85 0.05 9.84 -6.66
C THR A 85 1.01 8.69 -6.95
N ALA A 86 0.99 8.15 -8.17
CA ALA A 86 1.70 6.92 -8.53
C ALA A 86 3.24 7.03 -8.50
N ASP A 87 3.78 8.25 -8.50
CA ASP A 87 5.20 8.59 -8.37
C ASP A 87 5.64 8.85 -6.91
N SER A 88 4.72 8.77 -5.95
CA SER A 88 5.02 8.95 -4.54
C SER A 88 4.09 8.12 -3.66
N LEU A 89 4.38 6.82 -3.58
CA LEU A 89 3.63 5.90 -2.74
C LEU A 89 3.83 6.23 -1.27
N THR A 90 2.74 6.14 -0.50
CA THR A 90 2.78 6.14 0.95
C THR A 90 2.27 4.80 1.46
N VAL A 91 2.85 4.28 2.54
CA VAL A 91 2.41 3.01 3.12
C VAL A 91 2.09 3.19 4.60
N THR A 92 1.13 2.40 5.06
CA THR A 92 0.86 2.23 6.49
C THR A 92 1.54 0.95 6.96
N TRP A 93 2.62 1.11 7.71
CA TRP A 93 3.38 0.02 8.32
C TRP A 93 2.88 -0.25 9.75
N GLN A 94 2.64 -1.51 10.07
CA GLN A 94 2.23 -1.99 11.38
C GLN A 94 3.34 -2.85 11.97
N GLY A 95 4.30 -2.21 12.64
CA GLY A 95 5.42 -2.91 13.24
C GLY A 95 5.83 -2.33 14.58
N ALA A 96 6.51 -3.15 15.39
CA ALA A 96 6.93 -2.80 16.74
C ALA A 96 5.79 -2.25 17.64
N GLY A 97 4.55 -2.74 17.41
CA GLY A 97 3.36 -2.35 18.16
C GLY A 97 2.80 -0.96 17.82
N ARG A 98 3.20 -0.35 16.70
CA ARG A 98 2.73 0.96 16.26
C ARG A 98 2.32 0.98 14.80
N VAL A 99 1.42 1.89 14.49
CA VAL A 99 1.03 2.24 13.12
C VAL A 99 1.84 3.47 12.70
N VAL A 100 2.54 3.37 11.58
CA VAL A 100 3.39 4.44 11.05
C VAL A 100 3.15 4.62 9.55
N HIS A 101 3.00 5.85 9.11
CA HIS A 101 2.89 6.25 7.72
C HIS A 101 4.27 6.58 7.15
N LEU A 102 4.63 5.95 6.04
CA LEU A 102 5.95 6.12 5.40
C LEU A 102 5.76 6.58 3.97
N THR A 103 6.27 7.77 3.62
CA THR A 103 6.36 8.19 2.22
C THR A 103 7.56 7.52 1.58
N MET A 104 7.30 6.56 0.69
CA MET A 104 8.30 5.67 0.08
C MET A 104 8.88 6.24 -1.22
N GLY A 105 8.13 7.08 -1.93
CA GLY A 105 8.47 7.54 -3.28
C GLY A 105 8.05 6.56 -4.37
N ASP A 106 8.84 6.45 -5.43
CA ASP A 106 8.57 5.60 -6.60
C ASP A 106 9.57 4.44 -6.80
N ARG A 107 10.68 4.45 -6.05
CA ARG A 107 11.82 3.54 -6.23
C ARG A 107 12.58 3.27 -4.92
N ASN A 108 13.55 2.35 -5.00
CA ASN A 108 14.45 1.97 -3.90
C ASN A 108 13.70 1.52 -2.63
N PHE A 109 12.53 0.91 -2.77
CA PHE A 109 11.60 0.67 -1.66
C PHE A 109 12.23 -0.18 -0.57
N ARG A 110 12.90 -1.27 -0.97
CA ARG A 110 13.59 -2.17 -0.05
C ARG A 110 14.61 -1.45 0.81
N SER A 111 15.57 -0.78 0.17
CA SER A 111 16.69 -0.13 0.86
C SER A 111 16.18 0.93 1.83
N ARG A 112 15.23 1.77 1.40
CA ARG A 112 14.63 2.82 2.24
C ARG A 112 13.91 2.25 3.44
N PHE A 113 13.13 1.18 3.23
CA PHE A 113 12.39 0.52 4.29
C PHE A 113 13.32 -0.17 5.30
N GLU A 114 14.33 -0.89 4.83
CA GLU A 114 15.31 -1.57 5.69
C GLU A 114 16.08 -0.56 6.55
N THR A 115 16.53 0.56 5.97
CA THR A 115 17.15 1.66 6.72
C THR A 115 16.20 2.20 7.80
N PHE A 116 14.93 2.45 7.46
CA PHE A 116 13.94 2.91 8.42
C PHE A 116 13.71 1.93 9.57
N VAL A 117 13.47 0.65 9.28
CA VAL A 117 13.23 -0.38 10.31
C VAL A 117 14.43 -0.52 11.25
N ASN A 118 15.66 -0.48 10.71
CA ASN A 118 16.88 -0.55 11.50
C ASN A 118 17.03 0.66 12.44
N MET A 119 16.61 1.85 12.01
CA MET A 119 16.70 3.09 12.79
C MET A 119 15.50 3.33 13.71
N TYR A 120 14.37 2.65 13.47
CA TYR A 120 13.11 2.91 14.17
C TYR A 120 13.18 2.83 15.70
N PRO A 121 13.92 1.89 16.33
CA PRO A 121 14.05 1.86 17.79
C PRO A 121 14.62 3.16 18.38
N GLU A 122 15.58 3.79 17.70
CA GLU A 122 16.17 5.06 18.14
C GLU A 122 15.27 6.25 17.82
N ILE A 123 14.61 6.25 16.65
CA ILE A 123 13.60 7.26 16.30
C ILE A 123 12.48 7.26 17.36
N ARG A 124 11.99 6.08 17.75
CA ARG A 124 10.91 5.93 18.72
C ARG A 124 11.26 6.52 20.09
N LYS A 125 12.52 6.38 20.54
CA LYS A 125 12.99 6.97 21.81
C LYS A 125 13.00 8.49 21.80
N ARG A 126 13.24 9.10 20.64
CA ARG A 126 13.41 10.55 20.49
C ARG A 126 12.12 11.26 20.10
N SER A 127 11.14 10.53 19.58
CA SER A 127 9.95 11.11 18.94
C SER A 127 8.71 10.23 19.15
N GLU A 128 8.23 10.13 20.39
CA GLU A 128 7.13 9.26 20.76
C GLU A 128 5.77 9.65 20.13
N SER A 129 5.59 10.91 19.76
CA SER A 129 4.37 11.43 19.14
C SER A 129 4.32 11.25 17.62
N LEU A 130 5.46 11.04 16.96
CA LEU A 130 5.51 11.00 15.50
C LEU A 130 5.02 9.65 14.96
N SER A 131 4.16 9.73 13.95
CA SER A 131 3.60 8.59 13.23
C SER A 131 3.79 8.69 11.72
N ALA A 132 4.46 9.73 11.20
CA ALA A 132 4.68 9.93 9.77
C ALA A 132 6.14 10.26 9.46
N PHE A 133 6.73 9.58 8.47
CA PHE A 133 8.11 9.78 8.04
C PHE A 133 8.22 9.81 6.51
N ASP A 134 9.09 10.67 5.99
CA ASP A 134 9.50 10.67 4.58
C ASP A 134 10.80 9.89 4.42
N LEU A 135 10.79 8.90 3.52
CA LEU A 135 11.92 8.04 3.21
C LEU A 135 12.45 8.27 1.78
N ARG A 136 11.98 9.31 1.07
CA ARG A 136 12.34 9.52 -0.34
C ARG A 136 13.82 9.86 -0.56
N LEU A 137 14.53 10.24 0.48
CA LEU A 137 15.98 10.46 0.46
C LEU A 137 16.66 9.16 0.87
N ASP A 138 17.49 8.59 -0.01
CA ASP A 138 18.05 7.24 0.19
C ASP A 138 18.84 7.11 1.50
N ASP A 139 19.50 8.19 1.95
CA ASP A 139 20.33 8.21 3.15
C ASP A 139 19.72 9.00 4.33
N ARG A 140 18.45 9.44 4.22
CA ARG A 140 17.84 10.32 5.24
C ARG A 140 16.38 10.01 5.48
N ILE A 141 16.02 10.00 6.75
CA ILE A 141 14.63 9.88 7.23
C ILE A 141 14.24 11.24 7.79
N THR A 142 13.16 11.84 7.30
CA THR A 142 12.63 13.08 7.87
C THR A 142 11.27 12.85 8.50
N ALA A 143 11.09 13.33 9.72
CA ALA A 143 9.79 13.42 10.36
C ALA A 143 8.84 14.30 9.53
N LYS A 144 7.56 13.91 9.46
CA LYS A 144 6.47 14.82 9.07
C LYS A 144 5.66 15.15 10.33
N GLU A 145 5.46 16.44 10.58
CA GLU A 145 4.52 16.93 11.60
C GLU A 145 3.08 16.79 11.12
#